data_AF-A0A367P7K5-F1
#
_entry.id   AF-A0A367P7K5-F1
#
_cell.length_a   1.000
_cell.length_b   1.000
_cell.length_c   1.000
_cell.angle_alpha   90.00
_cell.angle_beta   90.00
_cell.angle_gamma   90.00
#
_symmetry.space_group_name_H-M   'P 1'
#
loop_
_entity.id
_entity.type
_entity.pdbx_description
1 polymer ?
#
loop_
_entity_poly.entity_id
_entity_poly.type
_entity_poly.pdbx_seq_one_letter_code
_entity_poly.pdbx_strand_id
1 'polypeptide(L)'
;SEAALARQLDNVCALLRNESVWIKVSGVDRITAGDLDAPQARTILEHLLAVAPTRAIWGTDWPHPNLSYPVPDDRALLGWLQAAAGNESLLRAVLSENPSRLYG
;
A
#
# COMPACT_ATOMS: atom_id res chain seq x y z
N SER A 1 4.68 8.51 17.57
CA SER A 1 5.85 7.70 17.97
C SER A 1 5.82 6.38 17.23
N GLU A 2 6.96 5.73 17.06
CA GLU A 2 7.07 4.42 16.39
C GLU A 2 6.14 3.37 17.00
N ALA A 3 6.04 3.32 18.34
CA ALA A 3 5.13 2.41 19.04
C ALA A 3 3.64 2.64 18.71
N ALA A 4 3.23 3.88 18.39
CA ALA A 4 1.85 4.15 17.98
C ALA A 4 1.58 3.65 16.56
N LEU A 5 2.54 3.83 15.64
CA LEU A 5 2.45 3.33 14.27
C LEU A 5 2.40 1.80 14.23
N ALA A 6 3.25 1.12 15.01
CA ALA A 6 3.24 -0.33 15.13
C ALA A 6 1.87 -0.85 15.59
N ARG A 7 1.29 -0.26 16.65
CA ARG A 7 -0.07 -0.62 17.12
C ARG A 7 -1.15 -0.38 16.08
N GLN A 8 -1.06 0.70 15.31
CA GLN A 8 -2.02 0.97 14.23
C GLN A 8 -1.92 -0.08 13.12
N LEU A 9 -0.70 -0.44 12.72
CA LEU A 9 -0.45 -1.49 11.73
C LEU A 9 -0.97 -2.85 12.23
N ASP A 10 -0.70 -3.21 13.48
CA ASP A 10 -1.20 -4.45 14.09
C ASP A 10 -2.73 -4.54 14.06
N ASN A 11 -3.42 -3.42 14.34
CA ASN A 11 -4.88 -3.37 14.29
C ASN A 11 -5.41 -3.57 12.86
N VAL A 12 -4.77 -2.95 11.86
CA VAL A 12 -5.13 -3.14 10.44
C VAL A 12 -4.87 -4.59 10.02
N CYS A 13 -3.73 -5.16 10.39
CA CYS A 13 -3.40 -6.55 10.13
C CYS A 13 -4.39 -7.52 10.81
N ALA A 14 -4.85 -7.21 12.02
CA ALA A 14 -5.87 -8.00 12.70
C ALA A 14 -7.20 -7.99 11.94
N LEU A 15 -7.62 -6.85 11.38
CA LEU A 15 -8.80 -6.76 10.51
C LEU A 15 -8.63 -7.57 9.23
N LEU A 16 -7.44 -7.53 8.61
CA LEU A 16 -7.14 -8.25 7.35
C LEU A 16 -7.11 -9.77 7.45
N ARG A 17 -7.05 -10.31 8.67
CA ARG A 17 -7.23 -11.76 8.92
C ARG A 17 -8.66 -12.23 8.59
N ASN A 18 -9.64 -11.32 8.54
CA ASN A 18 -10.95 -11.64 7.99
C ASN A 18 -10.86 -11.67 6.45
N GLU A 19 -11.21 -12.81 5.84
CA GLU A 19 -11.11 -13.03 4.40
C GLU A 19 -12.06 -12.16 3.56
N SER A 20 -13.05 -11.53 4.17
CA SER A 20 -13.94 -10.56 3.51
C SER A 20 -13.36 -9.15 3.43
N VAL A 21 -12.23 -8.88 4.09
CA VAL A 21 -11.59 -7.56 4.12
C VAL A 21 -10.51 -7.47 3.05
N TRP A 22 -10.60 -6.40 2.27
CA TRP A 22 -9.63 -6.01 1.24
C TRP A 22 -8.87 -4.75 1.67
N ILE A 23 -7.67 -4.57 1.15
CA ILE A 23 -6.86 -3.38 1.40
C ILE A 23 -6.38 -2.77 0.09
N LYS A 24 -6.40 -1.44 0.03
CA LYS A 24 -5.69 -0.70 -1.01
C LYS A 24 -4.36 -0.24 -0.45
N VAL A 25 -3.25 -0.73 -1.01
CA VAL A 25 -1.88 -0.37 -0.63
C VAL A 25 -1.40 0.85 -1.41
N SER A 26 -2.11 1.97 -1.29
CA SER A 26 -1.76 3.26 -1.93
C SER A 26 -1.38 4.32 -0.89
N GLY A 27 -1.16 5.57 -1.34
CA GLY A 27 -0.92 6.69 -0.43
C GLY A 27 0.42 6.65 0.31
N VAL A 28 1.47 6.08 -0.30
CA VAL A 28 2.83 6.12 0.29
C VAL A 28 3.27 7.55 0.56
N ASP A 29 3.01 8.45 -0.38
CA ASP A 29 3.23 9.89 -0.24
C ASP A 29 2.50 10.47 0.98
N ARG A 30 1.29 9.99 1.30
CA ARG A 30 0.49 10.50 2.42
C ARG A 30 1.08 10.12 3.76
N ILE A 31 1.51 8.87 3.90
CA ILE A 31 2.07 8.39 5.17
C ILE A 31 3.52 8.86 5.40
N THR A 32 4.16 9.41 4.37
CA THR A 32 5.52 9.96 4.44
C THR A 32 5.62 11.47 4.19
N ALA A 33 4.49 12.15 3.97
CA ALA A 33 4.44 13.56 3.57
C ALA A 33 5.25 13.87 2.28
N GLY A 34 5.24 12.95 1.33
CA GLY A 34 5.90 13.06 0.02
C GLY A 34 7.30 12.43 -0.05
N ASP A 35 7.86 11.98 1.06
CA ASP A 35 9.18 11.33 1.11
C ASP A 35 9.09 9.83 0.77
N LEU A 36 9.37 9.44 -0.47
CA LEU A 36 9.29 8.04 -0.90
C LEU A 36 10.44 7.16 -0.38
N ASP A 37 11.50 7.77 0.17
CA ASP A 37 12.66 7.05 0.71
C ASP A 37 12.48 6.68 2.18
N ALA A 38 11.38 7.10 2.80
CA ALA A 38 11.12 6.85 4.21
C ALA A 38 10.93 5.34 4.49
N PRO A 39 11.83 4.71 5.28
CA PRO A 39 11.92 3.24 5.38
C PRO A 39 10.66 2.59 5.96
N GLN A 40 9.94 3.30 6.84
CA GLN A 40 8.72 2.79 7.46
C GLN A 40 7.61 2.46 6.44
N ALA A 41 7.57 3.15 5.30
CA ALA A 41 6.56 2.89 4.28
C ALA A 41 6.70 1.49 3.68
N ARG A 42 7.95 1.05 3.45
CA ARG A 42 8.25 -0.29 2.95
C ARG A 42 7.87 -1.35 3.99
N THR A 43 8.22 -1.14 5.26
CA THR A 43 7.86 -2.07 6.34
C THR A 43 6.34 -2.24 6.45
N ILE A 44 5.58 -1.15 6.34
CA ILE A 44 4.11 -1.20 6.34
C ILE A 44 3.59 -2.03 5.16
N LEU A 45 4.07 -1.74 3.94
CA LEU A 45 3.66 -2.47 2.74
C LEU A 45 3.93 -3.98 2.89
N GLU A 46 5.14 -4.36 3.30
CA GLU A 46 5.55 -5.76 3.46
C GLU A 46 4.64 -6.52 4.46
N HIS A 47 4.28 -5.89 5.59
CA HIS A 47 3.37 -6.50 6.56
C HIS A 47 1.95 -6.69 5.99
N LEU A 48 1.42 -5.68 5.29
CA LEU A 48 0.09 -5.77 4.69
C LEU A 48 0.04 -6.85 3.60
N LEU A 49 1.05 -6.92 2.75
CA LEU A 49 1.14 -7.93 1.68
C LEU A 49 1.38 -9.34 2.24
N ALA A 50 2.08 -9.49 3.37
CA ALA A 50 2.24 -10.78 4.02
C ALA A 50 0.92 -11.33 4.58
N VAL A 51 0.06 -10.46 5.13
CA VAL A 51 -1.22 -10.86 5.73
C VAL A 51 -2.32 -11.09 4.68
N ALA A 52 -2.36 -10.28 3.63
CA ALA A 52 -3.45 -10.30 2.64
C ALA A 52 -2.94 -10.29 1.18
N PRO A 53 -2.04 -11.22 0.77
CA PRO A 53 -1.40 -11.19 -0.55
C PRO A 53 -2.41 -11.29 -1.71
N THR A 54 -3.54 -11.96 -1.49
CA THR A 54 -4.60 -12.16 -2.48
C THR A 54 -5.76 -11.16 -2.35
N ARG A 55 -5.67 -10.19 -1.44
CA ARG A 55 -6.72 -9.19 -1.18
C ARG A 55 -6.18 -7.76 -1.07
N ALA A 56 -4.97 -7.54 -1.55
CA ALA A 56 -4.35 -6.22 -1.67
C ALA A 56 -4.47 -5.71 -3.11
N ILE A 57 -4.93 -4.47 -3.29
CA ILE A 57 -5.00 -3.79 -4.59
C ILE A 57 -4.20 -2.49 -4.53
N TRP A 58 -3.92 -1.88 -5.68
CA TRP A 58 -3.23 -0.59 -5.75
C TRP A 58 -3.96 0.41 -6.65
N GLY A 59 -3.75 1.70 -6.42
CA GLY A 59 -4.14 2.78 -7.31
C GLY A 59 -3.40 4.07 -6.95
N THR A 60 -3.38 5.04 -7.86
CA THR A 60 -2.60 6.27 -7.70
C THR A 60 -3.11 7.21 -6.61
N ASP A 61 -4.42 7.17 -6.31
CA ASP A 61 -5.12 8.20 -5.53
C ASP A 61 -5.26 9.56 -6.24
N TRP A 62 -5.07 9.61 -7.56
CA TRP A 62 -5.43 10.76 -8.39
C TRP A 62 -6.90 11.15 -8.16
N PRO A 63 -7.25 12.45 -8.04
CA PRO A 63 -6.43 13.65 -8.31
C PRO A 63 -5.65 14.17 -7.10
N HIS A 64 -5.37 13.33 -6.11
CA HIS A 64 -4.60 13.67 -4.91
C HIS A 64 -5.20 14.83 -4.11
N PRO A 65 -6.43 14.72 -3.58
CA PRO A 65 -7.03 15.79 -2.79
C PRO A 65 -6.34 15.95 -1.44
N ASN A 66 -6.45 17.17 -0.86
CA ASN A 66 -6.06 17.51 0.50
C ASN A 66 -4.58 17.25 0.84
N LEU A 67 -3.66 17.57 -0.09
CA LEU A 67 -2.22 17.49 0.20
C LEU A 67 -1.71 18.74 0.91
N SER A 68 -0.77 18.54 1.83
CA SER A 68 0.04 19.61 2.43
C SER A 68 1.48 19.65 1.86
N TYR A 69 1.74 18.86 0.82
CA TYR A 69 3.00 18.70 0.10
C TYR A 69 2.72 18.69 -1.42
N PRO A 70 3.74 18.83 -2.29
CA PRO A 70 3.54 18.85 -3.73
C PRO A 70 2.81 17.59 -4.25
N VAL A 71 2.00 17.76 -5.29
CA VAL A 71 1.34 16.62 -5.96
C VAL A 71 2.42 15.64 -6.44
N PRO A 72 2.36 14.35 -6.03
CA PRO A 72 3.36 13.38 -6.43
C PRO A 72 3.23 13.02 -7.92
N ASP A 73 4.33 12.59 -8.53
CA ASP A 73 4.29 11.96 -9.84
C ASP A 73 3.74 10.53 -9.71
N ASP A 74 2.62 10.25 -10.37
CA ASP A 74 1.98 8.93 -10.39
C ASP A 74 2.93 7.82 -10.85
N ARG A 75 3.88 8.13 -11.75
CA ARG A 75 4.89 7.16 -12.20
C ARG A 75 5.89 6.84 -11.11
N ALA A 76 6.26 7.82 -10.29
CA ALA A 76 7.13 7.61 -9.15
C ALA A 76 6.45 6.73 -8.08
N LEU A 77 5.16 6.95 -7.83
CA LEU A 77 4.37 6.11 -6.91
C LEU A 77 4.28 4.65 -7.39
N LEU A 78 4.05 4.42 -8.68
CA LEU A 78 4.06 3.08 -9.26
C LEU A 78 5.45 2.45 -9.19
N GLY A 79 6.51 3.20 -9.53
CA GLY A 79 7.89 2.73 -9.46
C GLY A 79 8.30 2.33 -8.05
N TRP A 80 7.85 3.09 -7.04
CA TRP A 80 8.07 2.74 -5.64
C TRP A 80 7.42 1.40 -5.27
N LEU A 81 6.16 1.17 -5.66
CA LEU A 81 5.48 -0.11 -5.42
C LEU A 81 6.24 -1.27 -6.08
N GLN A 82 6.67 -1.09 -7.33
CA GLN A 82 7.41 -2.11 -8.08
C GLN A 82 8.72 -2.50 -7.37
N ALA A 83 9.43 -1.52 -6.81
CA ALA A 83 10.64 -1.76 -6.04
C ALA A 83 10.37 -2.41 -4.67
N ALA A 84 9.23 -2.11 -4.05
CA ALA A 84 8.91 -2.51 -2.68
C ALA A 84 8.12 -3.84 -2.56
N ALA A 85 7.39 -4.28 -3.59
CA ALA A 85 6.51 -5.46 -3.54
C ALA A 85 7.24 -6.82 -3.33
N GLY A 86 8.57 -6.84 -3.42
CA GLY A 86 9.42 -7.98 -3.06
C GLY A 86 9.59 -9.05 -4.14
N ASN A 87 8.59 -9.29 -5.00
CA ASN A 87 8.72 -10.15 -6.19
C ASN A 87 7.64 -9.89 -7.25
N GLU A 88 7.87 -10.41 -8.47
CA GLU A 88 6.98 -10.21 -9.63
C GLU A 88 5.60 -10.83 -9.44
N SER A 89 5.49 -11.96 -8.73
CA SER A 89 4.21 -12.63 -8.49
C SER A 89 3.29 -11.80 -7.59
N LEU A 90 3.82 -11.27 -6.49
CA LEU A 90 3.08 -10.34 -5.61
C LEU A 90 2.71 -9.05 -6.34
N LEU A 91 3.62 -8.50 -7.15
CA LEU A 91 3.33 -7.30 -7.93
C LEU A 91 2.19 -7.54 -8.93
N ARG A 92 2.21 -8.68 -9.64
CA ARG A 92 1.14 -9.10 -10.56
C ARG A 92 -0.18 -9.29 -9.82
N ALA A 93 -0.15 -9.92 -8.65
CA ALA A 93 -1.33 -10.09 -7.81
C ALA A 93 -1.95 -8.72 -7.47
N VAL A 94 -1.16 -7.80 -6.93
CA VAL A 94 -1.62 -6.47 -6.50
C VAL A 94 -2.13 -5.60 -7.64
N LEU A 95 -1.45 -5.62 -8.80
CA LEU A 95 -1.76 -4.73 -9.93
C LEU A 95 -2.82 -5.27 -10.90
N SER A 96 -3.04 -6.58 -10.93
CA SER A 96 -3.89 -7.20 -11.97
C SER A 96 -4.84 -8.25 -11.44
N GLU A 97 -4.34 -9.32 -10.81
CA GLU A 97 -5.18 -10.47 -10.47
C GLU A 97 -6.17 -10.15 -9.34
N ASN A 98 -5.71 -9.46 -8.29
CA ASN A 98 -6.54 -9.08 -7.15
C ASN A 98 -7.63 -8.08 -7.59
N PRO A 99 -7.32 -6.98 -8.33
CA PRO A 99 -8.35 -6.10 -8.90
C PRO A 99 -9.36 -6.83 -9.78
N SER A 100 -8.91 -7.74 -10.66
CA SER A 100 -9.80 -8.49 -11.56
C SER A 100 -10.78 -9.37 -10.78
N ARG A 101 -10.34 -10.00 -9.67
CA ARG A 101 -11.24 -10.77 -8.81
C ARG A 101 -12.20 -9.89 -8.00
N LEU A 102 -11.76 -8.70 -7.60
CA LEU A 102 -12.58 -7.81 -6.78
C LEU A 102 -13.66 -7.10 -7.61
N TYR A 103 -13.33 -6.67 -8.83
CA TYR A 103 -14.20 -5.83 -9.64
C TYR A 103 -14.92 -6.56 -10.77
N GLY A 104 -14.43 -7.73 -11.22
CA GLY A 104 -14.95 -8.47 -12.38
C GLY A 104 -14.35 -8.01 -13.70
#